data_AF-A0A836RQZ2-F1
#
_entry.id   AF-A0A836RQZ2-F1
#
_cell.length_a   1.000
_cell.length_b   1.000
_cell.length_c   1.000
_cell.angle_alpha   90.00
_cell.angle_beta   90.00
_cell.angle_gamma   90.00
#
_symmetry.space_group_name_H-M   'P 1'
#
loop_
_entity.id
_entity.type
_entity.pdbx_description
1 polymer ?
#
loop_
_entity_poly.entity_id
_entity_poly.type
_entity_poly.pdbx_seq_one_letter_code
_entity_poly.pdbx_strand_id
1 'polypeptide(L)'
;MPDFYKYPEFLYQKYPAKAVILAIIVSMAVLVYPISRAKGPYDRIPWYDYIIAAAFFLAPLYIVYLYVRFKNVEVAFAGEIQWYHLAIVIAILLAVAEATRRALGKILPIIMLTFVAYAFYFAWENPPLGKEGIQVFGRLVKSIISQNQGILGTAFEVMVVYVFMFLFFSSFLDKLGVGKYITDLMTGLFGKRPGGPAKVSVVSSALMGTISGSSVANVLTTGTFTIPAMKRAGFPPEVSGAIEPVASTGGQLMPPIMGAAAFIMAEFIGVPYSTIIIAAALPAILYFYSIYVFVDKETRRRGLKGLEEVPPLAPLLRKLYYLLPIPLILIALLRLPPQHAAMAGVFATVLVAIIDARGLSRAAKAGIIL
;
A
#
# COMPACT_ATOMS: atom_id res chain seq x y z
N MET A 1 -18.01 39.08 -5.36
CA MET A 1 -17.14 37.89 -5.38
C MET A 1 -17.36 37.14 -4.08
N PRO A 2 -17.95 35.93 -4.08
CA PRO A 2 -18.23 35.23 -2.84
C PRO A 2 -16.96 34.59 -2.27
N ASP A 3 -16.74 34.85 -0.98
CA ASP A 3 -15.78 34.30 -0.03
C ASP A 3 -15.34 32.83 -0.24
N PHE A 4 -14.49 32.55 -1.23
CA PHE A 4 -13.85 31.24 -1.41
C PHE A 4 -12.77 30.97 -0.34
N TYR A 5 -12.33 32.01 0.39
CA TYR A 5 -11.23 31.94 1.36
C TYR A 5 -11.64 31.59 2.80
N LYS A 6 -12.94 31.39 3.09
CA LYS A 6 -13.44 31.01 4.43
C LYS A 6 -13.51 29.50 4.70
N TYR A 7 -13.01 28.66 3.80
CA TYR A 7 -13.09 27.19 3.92
C TYR A 7 -11.74 26.47 4.16
N PRO A 8 -10.77 26.97 4.95
CA PRO A 8 -9.66 26.11 5.35
C PRO A 8 -10.17 24.90 6.16
N GLU A 9 -11.31 25.01 6.86
CA GLU A 9 -11.90 23.90 7.64
C GLU A 9 -12.47 22.76 6.80
N PHE A 10 -12.85 22.97 5.53
CA PHE A 10 -13.45 21.90 4.70
C PHE A 10 -12.49 20.73 4.47
N LEU A 11 -11.18 21.04 4.35
CA LEU A 11 -10.12 20.04 4.20
C LEU A 11 -9.72 19.39 5.53
N TYR A 12 -10.03 20.02 6.68
CA TYR A 12 -9.80 19.46 8.02
C TYR A 12 -10.99 18.65 8.57
N GLN A 13 -12.11 18.61 7.85
CA GLN A 13 -13.31 17.89 8.28
C GLN A 13 -13.30 16.42 7.86
N LYS A 14 -13.54 15.53 8.84
CA LYS A 14 -13.38 14.07 8.71
C LYS A 14 -14.14 13.44 7.52
N TYR A 15 -15.36 13.90 7.17
CA TYR A 15 -16.18 13.20 6.16
C TYR A 15 -16.07 13.77 4.74
N PRO A 16 -16.12 15.10 4.50
CA PRO A 16 -16.09 15.63 3.13
C PRO A 16 -14.81 15.31 2.38
N ALA A 17 -13.64 15.49 3.03
CA ALA A 17 -12.35 15.17 2.44
C ALA A 17 -12.25 13.67 2.09
N LYS A 18 -12.67 12.78 3.01
CA LYS A 18 -12.70 11.34 2.76
C LYS A 18 -13.63 10.96 1.62
N ALA A 19 -14.81 11.59 1.52
CA ALA A 19 -15.76 11.34 0.44
C ALA A 19 -15.22 11.75 -0.94
N VAL A 20 -14.54 12.91 -1.03
CA VAL A 20 -13.86 13.34 -2.26
C VAL A 20 -12.76 12.36 -2.65
N ILE A 21 -11.94 11.95 -1.68
CA ILE A 21 -10.85 11.00 -1.94
C ILE A 21 -11.41 9.64 -2.36
N LEU A 22 -12.49 9.18 -1.73
CA LEU A 22 -13.18 7.95 -2.15
C LEU A 22 -13.66 8.07 -3.60
N ALA A 23 -14.34 9.17 -3.96
CA ALA A 23 -14.79 9.45 -5.33
C ALA A 23 -13.64 9.38 -6.34
N ILE A 24 -12.49 9.98 -6.02
CA ILE A 24 -11.29 9.92 -6.86
C ILE A 24 -10.79 8.49 -6.98
N ILE A 25 -10.68 7.74 -5.87
CA ILE A 25 -10.17 6.37 -5.87
C ILE A 25 -11.06 5.43 -6.69
N VAL A 26 -12.37 5.42 -6.45
CA VAL A 26 -13.28 4.49 -7.14
C VAL A 26 -13.41 4.82 -8.63
N SER A 27 -13.36 6.10 -9.01
CA SER A 27 -13.37 6.51 -10.42
C SER A 27 -12.03 6.20 -11.11
N MET A 28 -10.89 6.49 -10.47
CA MET A 28 -9.57 6.09 -11.00
C MET A 28 -9.46 4.59 -11.17
N ALA A 29 -9.96 3.79 -10.23
CA ALA A 29 -9.90 2.33 -10.32
C ALA A 29 -10.62 1.81 -11.58
N VAL A 30 -11.75 2.40 -11.95
CA VAL A 30 -12.51 2.05 -13.17
C VAL A 30 -11.74 2.43 -14.43
N LEU A 31 -11.11 3.61 -14.44
CA LEU A 31 -10.38 4.14 -15.60
C LEU A 31 -9.02 3.43 -15.80
N VAL A 32 -8.33 3.09 -14.72
CA VAL A 32 -7.03 2.39 -14.76
C VAL A 32 -7.22 0.89 -15.04
N TYR A 33 -8.31 0.30 -14.56
CA TYR A 33 -8.64 -1.11 -14.77
C TYR A 33 -9.96 -1.26 -15.55
N PRO A 34 -9.96 -0.99 -16.86
CA PRO A 34 -11.17 -1.07 -17.69
C PRO A 34 -11.69 -2.51 -17.79
N ILE A 35 -13.01 -2.67 -18.03
CA ILE A 35 -13.67 -4.00 -18.09
C ILE A 35 -13.10 -4.84 -19.23
N SER A 36 -12.84 -4.21 -20.37
CA SER A 36 -12.24 -4.86 -21.52
C SER A 36 -10.72 -4.67 -21.48
N ARG A 37 -9.97 -5.73 -21.15
CA ARG A 37 -8.52 -5.76 -21.39
C ARG A 37 -8.27 -5.92 -22.89
N ALA A 38 -8.37 -4.84 -23.65
CA ALA A 38 -8.03 -4.86 -25.07
C ALA A 38 -6.54 -5.20 -25.23
N LYS A 39 -6.24 -6.26 -25.99
CA LYS A 39 -4.88 -6.82 -26.19
C LYS A 39 -4.03 -6.05 -27.21
N GLY A 40 -4.01 -4.72 -27.19
CA GLY A 40 -3.35 -3.93 -28.25
C GLY A 40 -2.78 -2.58 -27.80
N PRO A 41 -1.87 -1.98 -28.59
CA PRO A 41 -0.85 -1.02 -28.12
C PRO A 41 -1.37 0.40 -27.85
N TYR A 42 -2.68 0.61 -27.94
CA TYR A 42 -3.34 1.89 -27.71
C TYR A 42 -4.66 1.68 -26.96
N ASP A 43 -4.49 1.57 -25.65
CA ASP A 43 -5.47 1.71 -24.57
C ASP A 43 -6.54 2.78 -24.85
N ARG A 44 -7.74 2.37 -25.28
CA ARG A 44 -8.92 3.23 -25.19
C ARG A 44 -9.82 2.70 -24.09
N ILE A 45 -9.98 3.49 -23.04
CA ILE A 45 -11.01 3.26 -22.03
C ILE A 45 -12.36 3.23 -22.78
N PRO A 46 -13.15 2.15 -22.66
CA PRO A 46 -14.46 2.09 -23.31
C PRO A 46 -15.35 3.25 -22.86
N TRP A 47 -16.21 3.77 -23.75
CA TRP A 47 -17.10 4.90 -23.43
C TRP A 47 -17.97 4.63 -22.19
N TYR A 48 -18.38 3.38 -21.98
CA TYR A 48 -19.16 2.99 -20.80
C TYR A 48 -18.35 3.08 -19.51
N ASP A 49 -17.03 2.89 -19.53
CA ASP A 49 -16.18 3.02 -18.35
C ASP A 49 -16.03 4.49 -17.93
N TYR A 50 -16.13 5.45 -18.86
CA TYR A 50 -16.24 6.86 -18.50
C TYR A 50 -17.57 7.19 -17.80
N ILE A 51 -18.68 6.59 -18.25
CA ILE A 51 -19.99 6.77 -17.61
C ILE A 51 -19.98 6.15 -16.20
N ILE A 52 -19.43 4.94 -16.06
CA ILE A 52 -19.29 4.27 -14.76
C ILE A 52 -18.38 5.10 -13.84
N ALA A 53 -17.26 5.62 -14.35
CA ALA A 53 -16.36 6.46 -13.59
C ALA A 53 -17.04 7.76 -13.12
N ALA A 54 -17.84 8.40 -13.99
CA ALA A 54 -18.64 9.58 -13.62
C ALA A 54 -19.67 9.24 -12.53
N ALA A 55 -20.40 8.13 -12.65
CA ALA A 55 -21.35 7.69 -11.64
C ALA A 55 -20.65 7.39 -10.29
N PHE A 56 -19.49 6.72 -10.33
CA PHE A 56 -18.70 6.39 -9.14
C PHE A 56 -18.07 7.62 -8.51
N PHE A 57 -17.75 8.64 -9.30
CA PHE A 57 -17.28 9.93 -8.79
C PHE A 57 -18.41 10.71 -8.11
N LEU A 58 -19.60 10.75 -8.72
CA LEU A 58 -20.74 11.52 -8.20
C LEU A 58 -21.35 10.91 -6.93
N ALA A 59 -21.38 9.59 -6.79
CA ALA A 59 -22.07 8.94 -5.67
C ALA A 59 -21.48 9.32 -4.29
N PRO A 60 -20.16 9.27 -4.03
CA PRO A 60 -19.60 9.73 -2.76
C PRO A 60 -19.72 11.25 -2.55
N LEU A 61 -19.77 12.06 -3.61
CA LEU A 61 -19.95 13.52 -3.49
C LEU A 61 -21.31 13.90 -2.90
N TYR A 62 -22.29 12.99 -2.91
CA TYR A 62 -23.52 13.19 -2.16
C TYR A 62 -23.26 13.38 -0.65
N ILE A 63 -22.24 12.74 -0.09
CA ILE A 63 -21.86 12.91 1.32
C ILE A 63 -21.36 14.33 1.57
N VAL A 64 -20.64 14.93 0.60
CA VAL A 64 -20.22 16.33 0.64
C VAL A 64 -21.46 17.24 0.62
N TYR A 65 -22.43 16.96 -0.24
CA TYR A 65 -23.68 17.71 -0.28
C TYR A 65 -24.44 17.62 1.04
N LEU A 66 -24.57 16.42 1.62
CA LEU A 66 -25.19 16.24 2.95
C LEU A 66 -24.47 17.05 4.02
N TYR A 67 -23.14 17.05 3.99
CA TYR A 67 -22.36 17.86 4.91
C TYR A 67 -22.63 19.36 4.73
N VAL A 68 -22.63 19.88 3.50
CA VAL A 68 -22.89 21.31 3.23
C VAL A 68 -24.29 21.71 3.70
N ARG A 69 -25.30 20.84 3.50
CA ARG A 69 -26.69 21.10 3.85
C ARG A 69 -26.96 21.01 5.36
N PHE A 70 -26.43 19.99 6.04
CA PHE A 70 -26.75 19.71 7.44
C PHE A 70 -25.64 20.10 8.43
N LYS A 71 -24.47 20.56 7.95
CA LYS A 71 -23.24 20.84 8.71
C LYS A 71 -22.66 19.66 9.49
N ASN A 72 -23.36 18.53 9.53
CA ASN A 72 -22.95 17.27 10.11
C ASN A 72 -23.62 16.11 9.37
N VAL A 73 -22.81 15.22 8.79
CA VAL A 73 -23.30 14.03 8.06
C VAL A 73 -24.07 13.08 8.99
N GLU A 74 -23.67 12.98 10.25
CA GLU A 74 -24.33 12.09 11.22
C GLU A 74 -25.73 12.57 11.59
N VAL A 75 -25.95 13.90 11.55
CA VAL A 75 -27.27 14.52 11.72
C VAL A 75 -28.13 14.29 10.49
N ALA A 76 -27.55 14.36 9.29
CA ALA A 76 -28.25 14.05 8.04
C ALA A 76 -28.79 12.60 8.04
N PHE A 77 -28.07 11.66 8.66
CA PHE A 77 -28.49 10.28 8.83
C PHE A 77 -29.23 10.00 10.16
N ALA A 78 -29.49 11.02 11.00
CA ALA A 78 -30.27 10.88 12.23
C ALA A 78 -31.77 11.22 12.04
N GLY A 79 -32.12 11.95 10.97
CA GLY A 79 -33.51 12.23 10.60
C GLY A 79 -34.20 11.04 9.89
N GLU A 80 -35.43 11.26 9.40
CA GLU A 80 -36.14 10.25 8.61
C GLU A 80 -35.36 9.91 7.34
N ILE A 81 -34.85 8.68 7.27
CA ILE A 81 -34.05 8.21 6.14
C ILE A 81 -34.96 7.98 4.95
N GLN A 82 -34.88 8.90 4.00
CA GLN A 82 -35.58 8.84 2.73
C GLN A 82 -34.96 7.77 1.81
N TRP A 83 -35.76 7.23 0.89
CA TRP A 83 -35.36 6.18 -0.05
C TRP A 83 -34.10 6.53 -0.87
N TYR A 84 -33.89 7.82 -1.18
CA TYR A 84 -32.74 8.27 -1.96
C TYR A 84 -31.41 8.17 -1.19
N HIS A 85 -31.42 8.24 0.15
CA HIS A 85 -30.21 8.01 0.95
C HIS A 85 -29.77 6.54 0.83
N LEU A 86 -30.72 5.62 0.91
CA LEU A 86 -30.45 4.18 0.75
C LEU A 86 -29.92 3.87 -0.65
N ALA A 87 -30.53 4.43 -1.69
CA ALA A 87 -30.09 4.23 -3.08
C ALA A 87 -28.63 4.66 -3.29
N ILE A 88 -28.24 5.80 -2.72
CA ILE A 88 -26.87 6.33 -2.87
C ILE A 88 -25.86 5.50 -2.07
N VAL A 89 -26.22 5.00 -0.89
CA VAL A 89 -25.36 4.09 -0.11
C VAL A 89 -25.09 2.81 -0.88
N ILE A 90 -26.14 2.22 -1.46
CA ILE A 90 -26.02 1.03 -2.31
C ILE A 90 -25.14 1.35 -3.52
N ALA A 91 -25.29 2.52 -4.14
CA ALA A 91 -24.43 2.94 -5.24
C ALA A 91 -22.95 3.05 -4.83
N ILE A 92 -22.65 3.62 -3.65
CA ILE A 92 -21.28 3.70 -3.11
C ILE A 92 -20.73 2.29 -2.80
N LEU A 93 -21.53 1.43 -2.19
CA LEU A 93 -21.15 0.03 -1.92
C LEU A 93 -20.81 -0.72 -3.20
N LEU A 94 -21.66 -0.61 -4.22
CA LEU A 94 -21.42 -1.22 -5.53
C LEU A 94 -20.21 -0.61 -6.22
N ALA A 95 -19.99 0.70 -6.07
CA ALA A 95 -18.81 1.37 -6.60
C ALA A 95 -17.51 0.83 -5.98
N VAL A 96 -17.49 0.67 -4.66
CA VAL A 96 -16.36 0.05 -3.93
C VAL A 96 -16.19 -1.42 -4.31
N ALA A 97 -17.28 -2.19 -4.40
CA ALA A 97 -17.26 -3.59 -4.81
C ALA A 97 -16.64 -3.76 -6.20
N GLU A 98 -17.10 -2.95 -7.16
CA GLU A 98 -16.69 -3.02 -8.55
C GLU A 98 -15.25 -2.52 -8.75
N ALA A 99 -14.87 -1.42 -8.09
CA ALA A 99 -13.48 -0.94 -8.06
C ALA A 99 -12.54 -2.02 -7.51
N THR A 100 -12.92 -2.66 -6.39
CA THR A 100 -12.17 -3.75 -5.78
C THR A 100 -12.11 -4.97 -6.71
N ARG A 101 -13.22 -5.30 -7.39
CA ARG A 101 -13.28 -6.42 -8.34
C ARG A 101 -12.32 -6.25 -9.51
N ARG A 102 -12.24 -5.03 -10.05
CA ARG A 102 -11.37 -4.69 -11.18
C ARG A 102 -9.90 -4.70 -10.78
N ALA A 103 -9.57 -4.20 -9.59
CA ALA A 103 -8.20 -4.12 -9.11
C ALA A 103 -7.66 -5.45 -8.55
N LEU A 104 -8.45 -6.17 -7.75
CA LEU A 104 -8.00 -7.30 -6.92
C LEU A 104 -8.72 -8.63 -7.23
N GLY A 105 -9.67 -8.64 -8.17
CA GLY A 105 -10.44 -9.83 -8.53
C GLY A 105 -11.70 -10.04 -7.70
N LYS A 106 -12.42 -11.14 -7.95
CA LYS A 106 -13.80 -11.34 -7.48
C LYS A 106 -13.93 -11.70 -5.99
N ILE A 107 -12.88 -12.22 -5.37
CA ILE A 107 -12.96 -12.84 -4.02
C ILE A 107 -13.33 -11.80 -2.96
N LEU A 108 -12.60 -10.69 -2.84
CA LEU A 108 -12.88 -9.65 -1.83
C LEU A 108 -14.28 -9.00 -1.98
N PRO A 109 -14.73 -8.61 -3.19
CA PRO A 109 -16.09 -8.12 -3.39
C PRO A 109 -17.16 -9.13 -3.01
N ILE A 110 -16.97 -10.42 -3.32
CA ILE A 110 -17.94 -11.46 -2.94
C ILE A 110 -18.05 -11.54 -1.42
N ILE A 111 -16.92 -11.61 -0.71
CA ILE A 111 -16.91 -11.62 0.76
C ILE A 111 -17.64 -10.40 1.32
N MET A 112 -17.30 -9.20 0.82
CA MET A 112 -17.93 -7.95 1.24
C MET A 112 -19.45 -7.97 1.02
N LEU A 113 -19.90 -8.33 -0.19
CA LEU A 113 -21.32 -8.37 -0.54
C LEU A 113 -22.07 -9.44 0.25
N THR A 114 -21.46 -10.58 0.58
CA THR A 114 -22.05 -11.61 1.43
C THR A 114 -22.30 -11.08 2.85
N PHE A 115 -21.34 -10.40 3.48
CA PHE A 115 -21.54 -9.82 4.81
C PHE A 115 -22.53 -8.66 4.81
N VAL A 116 -22.53 -7.84 3.76
CA VAL A 116 -23.54 -6.79 3.58
C VAL A 116 -24.93 -7.43 3.43
N ALA A 117 -25.09 -8.43 2.55
CA ALA A 117 -26.35 -9.14 2.36
C ALA A 117 -26.83 -9.80 3.66
N TYR A 118 -25.91 -10.40 4.44
CA TYR A 118 -26.22 -10.95 5.75
C TYR A 118 -26.72 -9.87 6.74
N ALA A 119 -26.10 -8.69 6.77
CA ALA A 119 -26.55 -7.58 7.61
C ALA A 119 -27.94 -7.06 7.19
N PHE A 120 -28.20 -6.97 5.88
CA PHE A 120 -29.51 -6.60 5.35
C PHE A 120 -30.57 -7.67 5.63
N TYR A 121 -30.23 -8.96 5.51
CA TYR A 121 -31.10 -10.08 5.83
C TYR A 121 -31.51 -10.05 7.31
N PHE A 122 -30.55 -9.87 8.22
CA PHE A 122 -30.83 -9.79 9.66
C PHE A 122 -31.70 -8.57 10.02
N ALA A 123 -31.43 -7.41 9.39
CA ALA A 123 -32.24 -6.21 9.55
C ALA A 123 -33.68 -6.39 9.03
N TRP A 124 -33.87 -7.25 8.01
CA TRP A 124 -35.17 -7.59 7.45
C TRP A 124 -35.93 -8.62 8.30
N GLU A 125 -35.25 -9.66 8.81
CA GLU A 125 -35.86 -10.76 9.58
C GLU A 125 -36.20 -10.38 11.03
N ASN A 126 -35.47 -9.42 11.62
CA ASN A 126 -35.79 -8.84 12.93
C ASN A 126 -36.28 -7.39 12.77
N PRO A 127 -37.39 -7.13 12.05
CA PRO A 127 -37.90 -5.78 11.92
C PRO A 127 -38.43 -5.36 13.30
N PRO A 128 -37.92 -4.28 13.91
CA PRO A 128 -38.54 -3.74 15.10
C PRO A 128 -39.98 -3.35 14.75
N LEU A 129 -40.90 -3.70 15.65
CA LEU A 129 -42.34 -3.59 15.46
C LEU A 129 -42.74 -2.16 15.02
N GLY A 130 -43.17 -1.97 13.75
CA GLY A 130 -43.76 -0.72 13.24
C GLY A 130 -42.90 0.12 12.28
N LYS A 131 -43.08 1.46 12.28
CA LYS A 131 -42.33 2.45 11.46
C LYS A 131 -40.80 2.41 11.67
N GLU A 132 -40.33 1.60 12.61
CA GLU A 132 -38.94 1.41 12.98
C GLU A 132 -38.14 0.58 11.96
N GLY A 133 -38.78 -0.19 11.07
CA GLY A 133 -38.10 -0.96 10.02
C GLY A 133 -37.23 -0.07 9.10
N ILE A 134 -37.77 1.05 8.61
CA ILE A 134 -37.02 2.06 7.84
C ILE A 134 -35.90 2.68 8.68
N GLN A 135 -36.09 2.82 9.99
CA GLN A 135 -35.05 3.32 10.90
C GLN A 135 -33.93 2.29 11.12
N VAL A 136 -34.17 0.98 11.01
CA VAL A 136 -33.12 -0.05 11.04
C VAL A 136 -32.27 -0.02 9.78
N PHE A 137 -32.90 0.03 8.60
CA PHE A 137 -32.18 0.23 7.34
C PHE A 137 -31.41 1.54 7.37
N GLY A 138 -31.98 2.56 7.99
CA GLY A 138 -31.34 3.83 8.20
C GLY A 138 -30.09 3.78 9.11
N ARG A 139 -30.18 3.05 10.23
CA ARG A 139 -29.04 2.76 11.11
C ARG A 139 -27.97 1.96 10.39
N LEU A 140 -28.35 0.95 9.61
CA LEU A 140 -27.42 0.13 8.81
C LEU A 140 -26.69 0.99 7.77
N VAL A 141 -27.42 1.85 7.05
CA VAL A 141 -26.89 2.85 6.12
C VAL A 141 -25.89 3.78 6.80
N LYS A 142 -26.26 4.32 7.98
CA LYS A 142 -25.37 5.18 8.78
C LYS A 142 -24.10 4.44 9.21
N SER A 143 -24.23 3.18 9.64
CA SER A 143 -23.09 2.34 10.02
C SER A 143 -22.16 2.05 8.85
N ILE A 144 -22.71 1.78 7.68
CA ILE A 144 -21.94 1.46 6.47
C ILE A 144 -21.15 2.67 5.97
N ILE A 145 -21.68 3.89 6.07
CA ILE A 145 -20.98 5.07 5.55
C ILE A 145 -20.11 5.73 6.60
N SER A 146 -20.70 6.07 7.75
CA SER A 146 -20.13 7.10 8.62
C SER A 146 -19.55 6.58 9.92
N GLN A 147 -19.90 5.37 10.38
CA GLN A 147 -19.29 4.89 11.63
C GLN A 147 -17.80 4.56 11.46
N ASN A 148 -17.08 4.42 12.58
CA ASN A 148 -15.66 4.04 12.60
C ASN A 148 -15.38 2.72 11.84
N GLN A 149 -16.38 1.84 11.71
CA GLN A 149 -16.31 0.57 10.99
C GLN A 149 -16.86 0.64 9.55
N GLY A 150 -17.38 1.80 9.13
CA GLY A 150 -17.92 2.01 7.79
C GLY A 150 -16.85 2.33 6.73
N ILE A 151 -17.30 2.57 5.50
CA ILE A 151 -16.46 2.86 4.33
C ILE A 151 -15.61 4.11 4.55
N LEU A 152 -16.13 5.15 5.21
CA LEU A 152 -15.36 6.36 5.55
C LEU A 152 -14.78 6.32 6.97
N GLY A 153 -14.76 5.13 7.58
CA GLY A 153 -14.31 4.90 8.95
C GLY A 153 -12.80 4.95 9.11
N THR A 154 -12.34 4.33 10.20
CA THR A 154 -10.94 4.37 10.66
C THR A 154 -9.98 3.77 9.64
N ALA A 155 -10.34 2.65 9.01
CA ALA A 155 -9.48 2.00 8.02
C ALA A 155 -9.23 2.91 6.80
N PHE A 156 -10.26 3.64 6.35
CA PHE A 156 -10.13 4.58 5.24
C PHE A 156 -9.36 5.84 5.66
N GLU A 157 -9.56 6.32 6.89
CA GLU A 157 -8.77 7.42 7.46
C GLU A 157 -7.28 7.09 7.48
N VAL A 158 -6.92 5.93 8.00
CA VAL A 158 -5.54 5.42 8.03
C VAL A 158 -4.96 5.33 6.61
N MET A 159 -5.75 4.84 5.65
CA MET A 159 -5.32 4.75 4.26
C MET A 159 -5.00 6.13 3.67
N VAL A 160 -5.88 7.11 3.88
CA VAL A 160 -5.74 8.47 3.35
C VAL A 160 -4.60 9.24 4.03
N VAL A 161 -4.53 9.18 5.36
CA VAL A 161 -3.60 10.02 6.13
C VAL A 161 -2.21 9.40 6.16
N TYR A 162 -2.10 8.09 6.38
CA TYR A 162 -0.82 7.41 6.60
C TYR A 162 -0.35 6.69 5.33
N VAL A 163 -1.15 5.73 4.83
CA VAL A 163 -0.70 4.81 3.76
C VAL A 163 -0.39 5.56 2.46
N PHE A 164 -1.21 6.54 2.07
CA PHE A 164 -0.99 7.32 0.85
C PHE A 164 0.36 8.07 0.88
N MET A 165 0.74 8.68 2.00
CA MET A 165 2.03 9.36 2.14
C MET A 165 3.21 8.39 2.05
N PHE A 166 3.09 7.18 2.60
CA PHE A 166 4.11 6.14 2.46
C PHE A 166 4.20 5.57 1.05
N LEU A 167 3.07 5.40 0.34
CA LEU A 167 3.07 5.02 -1.07
C LEU A 167 3.71 6.10 -1.94
N PHE A 168 3.45 7.37 -1.63
CA PHE A 168 4.09 8.49 -2.31
C PHE A 168 5.60 8.46 -2.07
N PHE A 169 6.05 8.33 -0.82
CA PHE A 169 7.46 8.14 -0.49
C PHE A 169 8.10 6.93 -1.20
N SER A 170 7.47 5.76 -1.16
CA SER A 170 8.00 4.55 -1.77
C SER A 170 8.13 4.70 -3.28
N SER A 171 7.21 5.43 -3.93
CA SER A 171 7.30 5.72 -5.36
C SER A 171 8.52 6.57 -5.74
N PHE A 172 8.93 7.52 -4.88
CA PHE A 172 10.15 8.31 -5.09
C PHE A 172 11.40 7.45 -4.94
N LEU A 173 11.45 6.57 -3.93
CA LEU A 173 12.56 5.64 -3.75
C LEU A 173 12.70 4.65 -4.92
N ASP A 174 11.58 4.16 -5.43
CA ASP A 174 11.54 3.29 -6.60
C ASP A 174 12.08 4.01 -7.83
N LYS A 175 11.64 5.25 -8.08
CA LYS A 175 12.18 6.09 -9.18
C LYS A 175 13.66 6.42 -9.03
N LEU A 176 14.16 6.57 -7.81
CA LEU A 176 15.59 6.74 -7.53
C LEU A 176 16.40 5.44 -7.77
N GLY A 177 15.74 4.30 -7.90
CA GLY A 177 16.37 3.01 -8.15
C GLY A 177 16.97 2.37 -6.90
N VAL A 178 16.49 2.74 -5.70
CA VAL A 178 17.01 2.21 -4.43
C VAL A 178 16.81 0.71 -4.32
N GLY A 179 15.70 0.18 -4.87
CA GLY A 179 15.46 -1.26 -4.86
C GLY A 179 16.53 -2.04 -5.62
N LYS A 180 16.82 -1.63 -6.87
CA LYS A 180 17.90 -2.21 -7.67
C LYS A 180 19.25 -2.07 -6.97
N TYR A 181 19.54 -0.89 -6.41
CA TYR A 181 20.76 -0.66 -5.65
C TYR A 181 20.92 -1.64 -4.47
N ILE A 182 19.86 -1.90 -3.71
CA ILE A 182 19.86 -2.88 -2.61
C ILE A 182 20.17 -4.27 -3.15
N THR A 183 19.49 -4.70 -4.21
CA THR A 183 19.73 -6.02 -4.82
C THR A 183 21.17 -6.16 -5.32
N ASP A 184 21.73 -5.15 -5.98
CA ASP A 184 23.10 -5.16 -6.47
C ASP A 184 24.12 -5.18 -5.32
N LEU A 185 23.89 -4.38 -4.27
CA LEU A 185 24.73 -4.35 -3.06
C LEU A 185 24.73 -5.70 -2.35
N MET A 186 23.55 -6.29 -2.15
CA MET A 186 23.44 -7.61 -1.52
C MET A 186 24.05 -8.70 -2.40
N THR A 187 23.89 -8.62 -3.72
CA THR A 187 24.54 -9.54 -4.67
C THR A 187 26.06 -9.45 -4.58
N GLY A 188 26.62 -8.25 -4.49
CA GLY A 188 28.06 -8.04 -4.27
C GLY A 188 28.57 -8.63 -2.93
N LEU A 189 27.77 -8.51 -1.86
CA LEU A 189 28.15 -8.98 -0.51
C LEU A 189 27.99 -10.49 -0.30
N PHE A 190 26.92 -11.07 -0.83
CA PHE A 190 26.52 -12.45 -0.54
C PHE A 190 26.60 -13.38 -1.75
N GLY A 191 26.63 -12.85 -2.98
CA GLY A 191 26.48 -13.63 -4.20
C GLY A 191 27.56 -14.71 -4.39
N LYS A 192 28.82 -14.45 -4.02
CA LYS A 192 29.92 -15.43 -4.12
C LYS A 192 29.85 -16.55 -3.07
N ARG A 193 29.06 -16.40 -2.01
CA ARG A 193 28.94 -17.42 -0.96
C ARG A 193 28.17 -18.63 -1.50
N PRO A 194 28.39 -19.84 -0.98
CA PRO A 194 27.54 -20.99 -1.27
C PRO A 194 26.07 -20.62 -1.07
N GLY A 195 25.24 -20.88 -2.09
CA GLY A 195 23.81 -20.52 -2.07
C GLY A 195 23.55 -19.02 -2.17
N GLY A 196 24.52 -18.26 -2.68
CA GLY A 196 24.52 -16.80 -2.76
C GLY A 196 23.20 -16.21 -3.27
N PRO A 197 22.64 -16.63 -4.41
CA PRO A 197 21.39 -16.09 -4.94
C PRO A 197 20.20 -16.18 -3.97
N ALA A 198 20.11 -17.29 -3.22
CA ALA A 198 19.05 -17.47 -2.23
C ALA A 198 19.29 -16.60 -0.98
N LYS A 199 20.54 -16.44 -0.54
CA LYS A 199 20.89 -15.53 0.56
C LYS A 199 20.62 -14.07 0.19
N VAL A 200 20.96 -13.69 -1.04
CA VAL A 200 20.65 -12.39 -1.63
C VAL A 200 19.15 -12.15 -1.65
N SER A 201 18.35 -13.13 -2.09
CA SER A 201 16.87 -13.06 -2.05
C SER A 201 16.35 -12.73 -0.65
N VAL A 202 16.80 -13.45 0.38
CA VAL A 202 16.34 -13.25 1.76
C VAL A 202 16.72 -11.87 2.29
N VAL A 203 18.00 -11.48 2.20
CA VAL A 203 18.48 -10.21 2.78
C VAL A 203 17.99 -9.00 1.98
N SER A 204 17.91 -9.11 0.65
CA SER A 204 17.36 -8.04 -0.18
C SER A 204 15.86 -7.87 0.07
N SER A 205 15.11 -8.96 0.21
CA SER A 205 13.68 -8.90 0.55
C SER A 205 13.44 -8.27 1.92
N ALA A 206 14.31 -8.56 2.90
CA ALA A 206 14.26 -7.91 4.21
C ALA A 206 14.42 -6.39 4.06
N LEU A 207 15.49 -5.93 3.40
CA LEU A 207 15.76 -4.51 3.20
C LEU A 207 14.68 -3.83 2.34
N MET A 208 14.19 -4.49 1.29
CA MET A 208 13.10 -3.97 0.45
C MET A 208 11.79 -3.86 1.24
N GLY A 209 11.54 -4.80 2.16
CA GLY A 209 10.40 -4.76 3.08
C GLY A 209 10.37 -3.50 3.94
N THR A 210 11.54 -3.01 4.37
CA THR A 210 11.67 -1.74 5.10
C THR A 210 11.18 -0.52 4.29
N ILE A 211 11.14 -0.64 2.95
CA ILE A 211 10.79 0.43 2.01
C ILE A 211 9.35 0.32 1.52
N SER A 212 8.97 -0.84 0.99
CA SER A 212 7.75 -0.98 0.21
C SER A 212 6.56 -1.41 1.05
N GLY A 213 6.79 -2.15 2.15
CA GLY A 213 5.74 -2.82 2.89
C GLY A 213 4.91 -3.82 2.07
N SER A 214 5.36 -4.15 0.86
CA SER A 214 4.55 -4.82 -0.17
C SER A 214 5.26 -6.07 -0.66
N SER A 215 4.64 -7.21 -0.40
CA SER A 215 5.12 -8.52 -0.87
C SER A 215 5.17 -8.61 -2.38
N VAL A 216 4.16 -8.06 -3.07
CA VAL A 216 4.09 -8.06 -4.54
C VAL A 216 5.20 -7.20 -5.13
N ALA A 217 5.41 -5.98 -4.60
CA ALA A 217 6.47 -5.09 -5.08
C ALA A 217 7.87 -5.68 -4.85
N ASN A 218 8.08 -6.35 -3.71
CA ASN A 218 9.33 -7.05 -3.43
C ASN A 218 9.59 -8.15 -4.46
N VAL A 219 8.65 -9.07 -4.70
CA VAL A 219 8.83 -10.15 -5.68
C VAL A 219 9.09 -9.60 -7.09
N LEU A 220 8.43 -8.51 -7.49
CA LEU A 220 8.66 -7.87 -8.79
C LEU A 220 10.08 -7.28 -8.90
N THR A 221 10.62 -6.77 -7.80
CA THR A 221 11.94 -6.13 -7.77
C THR A 221 13.08 -7.13 -7.63
N THR A 222 13.04 -8.00 -6.62
CA THR A 222 14.11 -8.96 -6.33
C THR A 222 13.90 -10.28 -7.06
N GLY A 223 12.67 -10.78 -7.12
CA GLY A 223 12.35 -12.11 -7.66
C GLY A 223 12.62 -12.31 -9.14
N THR A 224 12.50 -11.24 -9.93
CA THR A 224 12.83 -11.25 -11.37
C THR A 224 14.29 -11.62 -11.63
N PHE A 225 15.20 -11.28 -10.71
CA PHE A 225 16.61 -11.65 -10.78
C PHE A 225 16.93 -12.91 -9.95
N THR A 226 16.44 -12.98 -8.71
CA THR A 226 16.86 -14.02 -7.76
C THR A 226 16.32 -15.39 -8.11
N ILE A 227 15.09 -15.51 -8.63
CA ILE A 227 14.49 -16.82 -8.97
C ILE A 227 15.26 -17.49 -10.12
N PRO A 228 15.53 -16.82 -11.26
CA PRO A 228 16.38 -17.40 -12.30
C PRO A 228 17.82 -17.66 -11.83
N ALA A 229 18.39 -16.78 -10.99
CA ALA A 229 19.74 -16.96 -10.46
C ALA A 229 19.86 -18.18 -9.52
N MET A 230 18.87 -18.42 -8.66
CA MET A 230 18.80 -19.63 -7.82
C MET A 230 18.74 -20.90 -8.68
N LYS A 231 17.90 -20.91 -9.71
CA LYS A 231 17.80 -22.05 -10.66
C LYS A 231 19.14 -22.33 -11.35
N ARG A 232 19.82 -21.29 -11.86
CA ARG A 232 21.16 -21.43 -12.49
C ARG A 232 22.22 -21.91 -11.50
N ALA A 233 22.12 -21.55 -10.23
CA ALA A 233 23.01 -22.02 -9.17
C ALA A 233 22.70 -23.45 -8.69
N GLY A 234 21.67 -24.11 -9.24
CA GLY A 234 21.33 -25.51 -8.97
C GLY A 234 20.24 -25.74 -7.92
N PHE A 235 19.54 -24.70 -7.45
CA PHE A 235 18.33 -24.91 -6.64
C PHE A 235 17.21 -25.50 -7.50
N PRO A 236 16.38 -26.42 -6.95
CA PRO A 236 15.18 -26.88 -7.63
C PRO A 236 14.26 -25.72 -7.99
N PRO A 237 13.51 -25.82 -9.11
CA PRO A 237 12.53 -24.81 -9.49
C PRO A 237 11.49 -24.50 -8.40
N GLU A 238 11.04 -25.53 -7.67
CA GLU A 238 10.03 -25.44 -6.62
C GLU A 238 10.58 -24.70 -5.40
N VAL A 239 11.80 -25.02 -4.99
CA VAL A 239 12.49 -24.36 -3.88
C VAL A 239 12.79 -22.90 -4.23
N SER A 240 13.27 -22.64 -5.45
CA SER A 240 13.52 -21.28 -5.95
C SER A 240 12.24 -20.46 -6.01
N GLY A 241 11.14 -21.08 -6.46
CA GLY A 241 9.82 -20.47 -6.52
C GLY A 241 9.14 -20.29 -5.16
N ALA A 242 9.67 -20.90 -4.10
CA ALA A 242 9.16 -20.76 -2.73
C ALA A 242 9.96 -19.74 -1.91
N ILE A 243 11.30 -19.78 -1.97
CA ILE A 243 12.17 -18.93 -1.13
C ILE A 243 11.85 -17.44 -1.31
N GLU A 244 11.77 -16.98 -2.56
CA GLU A 244 11.59 -15.57 -2.86
C GLU A 244 10.21 -15.04 -2.43
N PRO A 245 9.06 -15.67 -2.78
CA PRO A 245 7.76 -15.23 -2.29
C PRO A 245 7.61 -15.27 -0.78
N VAL A 246 8.18 -16.30 -0.12
CA VAL A 246 8.16 -16.41 1.34
C VAL A 246 8.97 -15.26 1.97
N ALA A 247 10.22 -15.04 1.53
CA ALA A 247 11.03 -13.92 2.00
C ALA A 247 10.34 -12.56 1.75
N SER A 248 9.76 -12.37 0.57
CA SER A 248 9.05 -11.14 0.21
C SER A 248 7.79 -10.90 1.06
N THR A 249 7.09 -11.96 1.46
CA THR A 249 5.92 -11.85 2.35
C THR A 249 6.31 -11.29 3.72
N GLY A 250 7.50 -11.64 4.22
CA GLY A 250 8.08 -11.04 5.43
C GLY A 250 8.23 -9.52 5.38
N GLY A 251 8.24 -8.93 4.18
CA GLY A 251 8.28 -7.47 4.02
C GLY A 251 7.07 -6.75 4.60
N GLN A 252 5.91 -7.42 4.71
CA GLN A 252 4.74 -6.85 5.40
C GLN A 252 4.94 -6.75 6.92
N LEU A 253 5.92 -7.46 7.47
CA LEU A 253 6.21 -7.49 8.91
C LEU A 253 7.48 -6.69 9.25
N MET A 254 8.34 -6.42 8.27
CA MET A 254 9.61 -5.71 8.46
C MET A 254 9.41 -4.20 8.68
N PRO A 255 9.84 -3.64 9.84
CA PRO A 255 9.82 -2.20 10.05
C PRO A 255 10.84 -1.43 9.17
N PRO A 256 10.68 -0.12 8.95
CA PRO A 256 9.72 0.78 9.58
C PRO A 256 8.39 0.94 8.86
N ILE A 257 8.25 0.53 7.60
CA ILE A 257 7.05 0.81 6.79
C ILE A 257 5.99 -0.28 6.95
N MET A 258 6.40 -1.55 6.93
CA MET A 258 5.52 -2.71 7.13
C MET A 258 4.31 -2.70 6.17
N GLY A 259 3.41 -3.69 6.30
CA GLY A 259 2.15 -3.70 5.55
C GLY A 259 1.17 -2.65 6.07
N ALA A 260 0.24 -2.21 5.21
CA ALA A 260 -0.81 -1.23 5.56
C ALA A 260 -1.62 -1.61 6.82
N ALA A 261 -1.76 -2.92 7.08
CA ALA A 261 -2.42 -3.44 8.27
C ALA A 261 -1.78 -2.99 9.60
N ALA A 262 -0.48 -2.69 9.63
CA ALA A 262 0.19 -2.22 10.84
C ALA A 262 -0.27 -0.81 11.25
N PHE A 263 -0.51 0.08 10.28
CA PHE A 263 -1.09 1.40 10.55
C PHE A 263 -2.53 1.30 11.06
N ILE A 264 -3.31 0.40 10.48
CA ILE A 264 -4.68 0.13 10.91
C ILE A 264 -4.67 -0.41 12.34
N MET A 265 -3.78 -1.36 12.64
CA MET A 265 -3.62 -1.93 13.97
C MET A 265 -3.28 -0.87 15.03
N ALA A 266 -2.34 0.04 14.75
CA ALA A 266 -1.98 1.13 15.66
C ALA A 266 -3.20 2.00 15.99
N GLU A 267 -3.98 2.37 14.97
CA GLU A 267 -5.17 3.20 15.11
C GLU A 267 -6.30 2.47 15.85
N PHE A 268 -6.51 1.17 15.58
CA PHE A 268 -7.54 0.37 16.24
C PHE A 268 -7.23 0.11 17.72
N ILE A 269 -5.96 -0.13 18.07
CA ILE A 269 -5.54 -0.37 19.46
C ILE A 269 -5.37 0.96 20.21
N GLY A 270 -5.21 2.08 19.50
CA GLY A 270 -5.03 3.40 20.10
C GLY A 270 -3.63 3.60 20.68
N VAL A 271 -2.61 2.96 20.10
CA VAL A 271 -1.20 3.10 20.52
C VAL A 271 -0.38 3.79 19.43
N PRO A 272 0.72 4.49 19.78
CA PRO A 272 1.62 5.05 18.79
C PRO A 272 2.15 3.97 17.84
N TYR A 273 2.28 4.30 16.55
CA TYR A 273 2.81 3.37 15.55
C TYR A 273 4.23 2.87 15.88
N SER A 274 5.03 3.68 16.59
CA SER A 274 6.35 3.29 17.10
C SER A 274 6.29 2.07 18.02
N THR A 275 5.22 1.92 18.81
CA THR A 275 5.00 0.72 19.64
C THR A 275 4.87 -0.53 18.78
N ILE A 276 4.14 -0.44 17.66
CA ILE A 276 3.97 -1.55 16.72
C ILE A 276 5.30 -1.89 16.02
N ILE A 277 6.06 -0.88 15.58
CA ILE A 277 7.39 -1.06 14.99
C ILE A 277 8.33 -1.82 15.94
N ILE A 278 8.43 -1.36 17.18
CA ILE A 278 9.32 -1.95 18.19
C ILE A 278 8.90 -3.39 18.49
N ALA A 279 7.60 -3.63 18.64
CA ALA A 279 7.06 -4.96 18.87
C ALA A 279 7.31 -5.92 17.69
N ALA A 280 7.26 -5.41 16.45
CA ALA A 280 7.46 -6.20 15.23
C ALA A 280 8.93 -6.48 14.90
N ALA A 281 9.88 -5.73 15.46
CA ALA A 281 11.30 -5.86 15.13
C ALA A 281 11.86 -7.27 15.40
N LEU A 282 11.59 -7.83 16.58
CA LEU A 282 12.07 -9.18 16.92
C LEU A 282 11.40 -10.28 16.06
N PRO A 283 10.06 -10.32 15.91
CA PRO A 283 9.41 -11.20 14.95
C PRO A 283 9.96 -11.11 13.53
N ALA A 284 10.28 -9.90 13.05
CA ALA A 284 10.83 -9.68 11.71
C ALA A 284 12.21 -10.31 11.57
N ILE A 285 13.10 -10.03 12.52
CA ILE A 285 14.44 -10.59 12.54
C ILE A 285 14.38 -12.12 12.59
N LEU A 286 13.55 -12.69 13.46
CA LEU A 286 13.39 -14.14 13.57
C LEU A 286 12.82 -14.76 12.29
N TYR A 287 11.86 -14.10 11.64
CA TYR A 287 11.29 -14.54 10.38
C TYR A 287 12.37 -14.65 9.30
N PHE A 288 13.10 -13.56 9.02
CA PHE A 288 14.15 -13.58 7.99
C PHE A 288 15.33 -14.46 8.38
N TYR A 289 15.68 -14.54 9.66
CA TYR A 289 16.72 -15.44 10.15
C TYR A 289 16.34 -16.91 9.92
N SER A 290 15.09 -17.29 10.18
CA SER A 290 14.61 -18.66 9.94
C SER A 290 14.74 -19.07 8.47
N ILE A 291 14.38 -18.18 7.55
CA ILE A 291 14.52 -18.41 6.10
C ILE A 291 16.00 -18.46 5.72
N TYR A 292 16.83 -17.57 6.26
CA TYR A 292 18.27 -17.59 6.01
C TYR A 292 18.92 -18.90 6.46
N VAL A 293 18.56 -19.41 7.64
CA VAL A 293 19.03 -20.70 8.16
C VAL A 293 18.55 -21.86 7.27
N PHE A 294 17.29 -21.83 6.82
CA PHE A 294 16.78 -22.81 5.87
C PHE A 294 17.61 -22.81 4.58
N VAL A 295 17.85 -21.64 3.99
CA VAL A 295 18.67 -21.48 2.78
C VAL A 295 20.09 -22.00 2.99
N ASP A 296 20.73 -21.68 4.12
CA ASP A 296 22.09 -22.13 4.40
C ASP A 296 22.17 -23.66 4.54
N LYS A 297 21.22 -24.27 5.26
CA LYS A 297 21.14 -25.74 5.38
C LYS A 297 20.85 -26.41 4.04
N GLU A 298 19.93 -25.87 3.25
CA GLU A 298 19.57 -26.42 1.94
C GLU A 298 20.72 -26.35 0.94
N THR A 299 21.47 -25.25 0.99
CA THR A 299 22.70 -25.07 0.21
C THR A 299 23.74 -26.13 0.56
N ARG A 300 24.01 -26.33 1.86
CA ARG A 300 24.99 -27.33 2.32
C ARG A 300 24.57 -28.75 1.97
N ARG A 301 23.30 -29.08 2.16
CA ARG A 301 22.72 -30.39 1.81
C ARG A 301 22.95 -30.76 0.34
N ARG A 302 22.97 -29.76 -0.54
CA ARG A 302 23.10 -29.94 -2.00
C ARG A 302 24.49 -29.62 -2.55
N GLY A 303 25.42 -29.13 -1.73
CA GLY A 303 26.75 -28.73 -2.18
C GLY A 303 26.75 -27.58 -3.21
N LEU A 304 25.78 -26.66 -3.15
CA LEU A 304 25.64 -25.59 -4.15
C LEU A 304 26.73 -24.53 -3.99
N LYS A 305 27.26 -24.03 -5.12
CA LYS A 305 28.25 -22.96 -5.17
C LYS A 305 27.59 -21.57 -5.18
N GLY A 306 28.42 -20.54 -5.03
CA GLY A 306 28.00 -19.16 -5.23
C GLY A 306 27.99 -18.76 -6.71
N LEU A 307 27.62 -17.51 -6.97
CA LEU A 307 27.73 -16.88 -8.27
C LEU A 307 29.20 -16.66 -8.64
N GLU A 308 29.53 -16.91 -9.91
CA GLU A 308 30.86 -16.65 -10.48
C GLU A 308 31.08 -15.15 -10.65
N GLU A 309 30.06 -14.46 -11.19
CA GLU A 309 30.06 -13.02 -11.39
C GLU A 309 29.14 -12.33 -10.38
N VAL A 310 29.66 -11.29 -9.72
CA VAL A 310 28.90 -10.43 -8.83
C VAL A 310 29.27 -8.96 -9.09
N PRO A 311 28.36 -8.01 -8.83
CA PRO A 311 28.67 -6.59 -8.91
C PRO A 311 29.87 -6.20 -8.03
N PRO A 312 30.76 -5.30 -8.51
CA PRO A 312 31.91 -4.85 -7.73
C PRO A 312 31.45 -4.05 -6.50
N LEU A 313 31.96 -4.41 -5.32
CA LEU A 313 31.47 -3.87 -4.05
C LEU A 313 31.93 -2.42 -3.80
N ALA A 314 33.15 -2.06 -4.23
CA ALA A 314 33.73 -0.74 -4.00
C ALA A 314 32.86 0.44 -4.49
N PRO A 315 32.36 0.46 -5.75
CA PRO A 315 31.47 1.54 -6.21
C PRO A 315 30.11 1.53 -5.50
N LEU A 316 29.60 0.37 -5.11
CA LEU A 316 28.32 0.24 -4.41
C LEU A 316 28.42 0.80 -2.98
N LEU A 317 29.53 0.56 -2.28
CA LEU A 317 29.76 1.13 -0.94
C LEU A 317 29.89 2.65 -0.96
N ARG A 318 30.43 3.24 -2.04
CA ARG A 318 30.45 4.71 -2.21
C ARG A 318 29.06 5.31 -2.36
N LYS A 319 28.06 4.50 -2.75
CA LYS A 319 26.66 4.90 -2.91
C LYS A 319 25.77 4.56 -1.71
N LEU A 320 26.34 4.25 -0.53
CA LEU A 320 25.55 3.95 0.69
C LEU A 320 24.55 5.06 1.08
N TYR A 321 24.80 6.30 0.66
CA TYR A 321 23.87 7.41 0.85
C TYR A 321 22.50 7.19 0.17
N TYR A 322 22.36 6.26 -0.78
CA TYR A 322 21.05 5.84 -1.33
C TYR A 322 20.12 5.25 -0.26
N LEU A 323 20.68 4.67 0.80
CA LEU A 323 19.91 4.08 1.89
C LEU A 323 19.52 5.10 2.96
N LEU A 324 20.05 6.33 2.92
CA LEU A 324 19.82 7.37 3.93
C LEU A 324 18.33 7.62 4.29
N PRO A 325 17.36 7.57 3.34
CA PRO A 325 15.96 7.80 3.69
C PRO A 325 15.37 6.75 4.66
N ILE A 326 15.89 5.52 4.67
CA ILE A 326 15.38 4.41 5.49
C ILE A 326 15.61 4.65 7.00
N PRO A 327 16.86 4.82 7.50
CA PRO A 327 17.09 5.10 8.91
C PRO A 327 16.50 6.45 9.33
N LEU A 328 16.43 7.43 8.43
CA LEU A 328 15.80 8.73 8.71
C LEU A 328 14.31 8.57 9.01
N ILE A 329 13.57 7.80 8.19
CA ILE A 329 12.17 7.49 8.45
C ILE A 329 12.01 6.70 9.75
N LEU A 330 12.86 5.71 9.99
CA LEU A 330 12.81 4.93 11.24
C LEU A 330 12.91 5.86 12.45
N ILE A 331 13.90 6.76 12.48
CA ILE A 331 14.07 7.74 13.57
C ILE A 331 12.87 8.69 13.65
N ALA A 332 12.38 9.16 12.50
CA ALA A 332 11.22 10.05 12.45
C ALA A 332 9.96 9.37 13.01
N LEU A 333 9.70 8.10 12.70
CA LEU A 333 8.55 7.34 13.20
C LEU A 333 8.59 7.10 14.71
N LEU A 334 9.77 7.13 15.33
CA LEU A 334 9.90 7.04 16.79
C LEU A 334 9.47 8.33 17.50
N ARG A 335 9.38 9.47 16.79
CA ARG A 335 9.16 10.79 17.40
C ARG A 335 7.98 11.56 16.80
N LEU A 336 7.59 11.25 15.58
CA LEU A 336 6.62 12.01 14.79
C LEU A 336 5.49 11.10 14.31
N PRO A 337 4.30 11.67 14.02
CA PRO A 337 3.22 10.94 13.38
C PRO A 337 3.64 10.37 12.02
N PRO A 338 3.07 9.24 11.58
CA PRO A 338 3.54 8.51 10.39
C PRO A 338 3.59 9.35 9.10
N GLN A 339 2.59 10.20 8.88
CA GLN A 339 2.51 11.08 7.71
C GLN A 339 3.66 12.10 7.64
N HIS A 340 4.11 12.62 8.78
CA HIS A 340 5.23 13.56 8.84
C HIS A 340 6.55 12.84 8.63
N ALA A 341 6.70 11.62 9.15
CA ALA A 341 7.86 10.79 8.91
C ALA A 341 8.01 10.42 7.42
N ALA A 342 6.91 10.03 6.77
CA ALA A 342 6.89 9.77 5.33
C ALA A 342 7.32 11.01 4.52
N MET A 343 6.81 12.19 4.89
CA MET A 343 7.20 13.46 4.25
C MET A 343 8.70 13.78 4.42
N ALA A 344 9.25 13.57 5.62
CA ALA A 344 10.70 13.71 5.84
C ALA A 344 11.51 12.73 4.96
N GLY A 345 11.01 11.51 4.76
CA GLY A 345 11.58 10.55 3.83
C GLY A 345 11.56 10.99 2.36
N VAL A 346 10.47 11.63 1.91
CA VAL A 346 10.40 12.21 0.57
C VAL A 346 11.49 13.26 0.39
N PHE A 347 11.62 14.19 1.34
CA PHE A 347 12.68 15.20 1.30
C PHE A 347 14.08 14.58 1.29
N ALA A 348 14.33 13.57 2.12
CA ALA A 348 15.59 12.84 2.13
C ALA A 348 15.87 12.19 0.76
N THR A 349 14.86 11.59 0.13
CA THR A 349 14.99 10.95 -1.19
C THR A 349 15.30 11.98 -2.27
N VAL A 350 14.65 13.15 -2.24
CA VAL A 350 14.93 14.27 -3.16
C VAL A 350 16.35 14.79 -2.97
N LEU A 351 16.82 14.93 -1.72
CA LEU A 351 18.20 15.33 -1.44
C LEU A 351 19.21 14.33 -2.01
N VAL A 352 18.97 13.04 -1.84
CA VAL A 352 19.80 11.98 -2.43
C VAL A 352 19.80 12.08 -3.96
N ALA A 353 18.65 12.29 -4.59
CA ALA A 353 18.55 12.45 -6.03
C ALA A 353 19.36 13.67 -6.54
N ILE A 354 19.34 14.79 -5.80
CA ILE A 354 20.13 15.98 -6.12
C ILE A 354 21.63 15.70 -5.99
N ILE A 355 22.05 14.98 -4.94
CA ILE A 355 23.45 14.60 -4.73
C ILE A 355 23.95 13.69 -5.85
N ASP A 356 23.16 12.70 -6.27
CA ASP A 356 23.52 11.78 -7.36
C ASP A 356 23.56 12.51 -8.71
N ALA A 357 22.59 13.38 -9.02
CA ALA A 357 22.61 14.21 -10.23
C ALA A 357 23.82 15.16 -10.26
N ARG A 358 24.19 15.75 -9.12
CA ARG A 358 25.42 16.56 -8.99
C ARG A 358 26.68 15.70 -9.06
N GLY A 359 26.62 14.45 -8.61
CA GLY A 359 27.68 13.45 -8.71
C GLY A 359 27.97 13.05 -10.15
N LEU A 360 26.92 12.82 -10.95
CA LEU A 360 27.00 12.64 -12.40
C LEU A 360 27.58 13.88 -13.09
N SER A 361 27.11 15.09 -12.74
CA SER A 361 27.65 16.34 -13.29
C SER A 361 29.13 16.57 -12.91
N ARG A 362 29.54 16.19 -11.69
CA ARG A 362 30.94 16.31 -11.22
C ARG A 362 31.84 15.23 -11.82
N ALA A 363 31.36 14.01 -12.02
CA ALA A 363 32.10 12.92 -12.66
C ALA A 363 32.28 13.16 -14.17
N ALA A 364 31.27 13.72 -14.84
CA ALA A 364 31.36 14.18 -16.23
C ALA A 364 32.33 15.37 -16.36
N LYS A 365 32.27 16.35 -15.44
CA LYS A 365 33.23 17.48 -15.43
C LYS A 365 34.65 17.08 -15.05
N ALA A 366 34.84 15.96 -14.34
CA ALA A 366 36.15 15.44 -13.96
C ALA A 366 36.73 14.43 -14.98
N GLY A 367 36.04 14.15 -16.10
CA GLY A 367 36.50 13.21 -17.14
C GLY A 367 36.57 11.75 -16.69
N ILE A 368 35.86 11.38 -15.62
CA ILE A 368 35.89 10.03 -15.02
C ILE A 368 34.87 9.09 -15.70
N ILE A 369 33.90 9.65 -16.41
CA ILE A 369 32.90 8.93 -17.20
C ILE A 369 32.84 9.64 -18.55
N LEU A 370 32.93 8.86 -19.64
CA LEU A 370 32.84 9.32 -21.03
C LEU A 370 31.55 10.11 -21.30
#